data_AF-K0TGL6-F1
#
_entry.id   AF-K0TGL6-F1
#
_cell.length_a   1.000
_cell.length_b   1.000
_cell.length_c   1.000
_cell.angle_alpha   90.00
_cell.angle_beta   90.00
_cell.angle_gamma   90.00
#
_symmetry.space_group_name_H-M   'P 1'
#
loop_
_entity.id
_entity.type
_entity.pdbx_description
1 polymer ?
#
loop_
_entity_poly.entity_id
_entity_poly.type
_entity_poly.pdbx_seq_one_letter_code
_entity_poly.pdbx_strand_id
1 'polypeptide(L)'
;MWWPFPGDSDESATSTLPTTACPAWQVTQGKRYVGGFIGSEDALSEWIEPKVEDWTFAIERLANAAVRYPQTAYTGLTRSLQCEWQYICRVVEGAERYLEPLEKAIREEFLPALLGVDKAEIDDDLRNLIAHSVKNGGLAIPNPVEAAPLLYKSSVEASSV
;
A
#
# COMPACT_ATOMS: atom_id res chain seq x y z
N MET A 1 -27.24 -4.58 -8.39
CA MET A 1 -26.44 -3.81 -9.36
C MET A 1 -25.97 -2.57 -8.63
N TRP A 2 -24.67 -2.32 -8.57
CA TRP A 2 -24.07 -1.28 -7.72
C TRP A 2 -23.62 -0.13 -8.62
N TRP A 3 -23.98 1.10 -8.28
CA TRP A 3 -23.53 2.28 -9.02
C TRP A 3 -22.73 3.17 -8.07
N PRO A 4 -21.42 3.40 -8.32
CA PRO A 4 -20.64 4.32 -7.52
C PRO A 4 -21.04 5.76 -7.88
N PHE A 5 -21.34 6.57 -6.86
CA PHE A 5 -21.50 8.01 -6.98
C PHE A 5 -20.20 8.68 -6.51
N PRO A 6 -19.53 9.50 -7.34
CA PRO A 6 -18.44 10.36 -6.88
C PRO A 6 -19.01 11.44 -5.93
N GLY A 7 -18.22 11.82 -4.91
CA GLY A 7 -18.64 12.55 -3.71
C GLY A 7 -19.38 13.90 -3.87
N ASP A 8 -19.71 14.49 -2.71
CA ASP A 8 -20.57 15.66 -2.43
C ASP A 8 -22.02 15.61 -2.97
N SER A 9 -22.38 14.56 -3.69
CA SER A 9 -23.73 14.35 -4.21
C SER A 9 -24.63 13.53 -3.29
N ASP A 10 -24.13 12.97 -2.18
CA ASP A 10 -24.88 12.06 -1.29
C ASP A 10 -26.19 12.67 -0.76
N GLU A 11 -26.18 13.96 -0.41
CA GLU A 11 -27.36 14.65 0.13
C GLU A 11 -28.41 14.93 -0.96
N SER A 12 -27.96 15.20 -2.19
CA SER A 12 -28.84 15.42 -3.35
C SER A 12 -29.37 14.12 -3.98
N ALA A 13 -28.57 13.05 -3.97
CA ALA A 13 -28.88 11.76 -4.56
C ALA A 13 -29.98 11.04 -3.78
N THR A 14 -29.96 11.15 -2.45
CA THR A 14 -30.98 10.57 -1.57
C THR A 14 -32.37 11.16 -1.84
N SER A 15 -32.47 12.41 -2.32
CA SER A 15 -33.75 13.06 -2.64
C SER A 15 -34.39 12.63 -3.97
N THR A 16 -33.59 12.09 -4.90
CA THR A 16 -34.03 11.75 -6.26
C THR A 16 -34.41 10.28 -6.44
N LEU A 17 -34.02 9.41 -5.51
CA LEU A 17 -34.26 7.98 -5.59
C LEU A 17 -35.60 7.62 -4.92
N PRO A 18 -36.56 7.00 -5.63
CA PRO A 18 -37.85 6.66 -5.06
C PRO A 18 -37.66 5.63 -3.94
N THR A 19 -37.97 6.05 -2.71
CA THR A 19 -37.81 5.28 -1.47
C THR A 19 -38.70 4.03 -1.40
N THR A 20 -39.63 3.81 -2.34
CA THR A 20 -40.75 2.87 -2.15
C THR A 20 -40.97 1.85 -3.27
N ALA A 21 -39.92 1.19 -3.77
CA ALA A 21 -40.14 0.00 -4.63
C ALA A 21 -39.08 -1.11 -4.61
N CYS A 22 -37.86 -0.90 -4.11
CA CYS A 22 -36.78 -1.90 -4.24
C CYS A 22 -36.10 -2.17 -2.89
N PRO A 23 -36.35 -3.31 -2.22
CA PRO A 23 -35.81 -3.62 -0.88
C PRO A 23 -34.29 -3.90 -0.82
N ALA A 24 -33.52 -3.62 -1.88
CA ALA A 24 -32.22 -4.27 -2.10
C ALA A 24 -31.10 -3.35 -2.58
N TRP A 25 -31.18 -2.04 -2.36
CA TRP A 25 -30.06 -1.13 -2.58
C TRP A 25 -29.70 -0.43 -1.28
N GLN A 26 -28.41 -0.44 -0.95
CA GLN A 26 -27.87 0.15 0.27
C GLN A 26 -26.89 1.24 -0.13
N VAL A 27 -27.15 2.47 0.32
CA VAL A 27 -26.17 3.57 0.23
C VAL A 27 -25.17 3.39 1.36
N THR A 28 -23.88 3.46 1.03
CA THR A 28 -22.80 3.35 2.00
C THR A 28 -21.71 4.34 1.64
N GLN A 29 -21.09 4.96 2.64
CA GLN A 29 -20.03 5.95 2.48
C GLN A 29 -18.74 5.41 1.85
N GLY A 30 -18.61 4.08 1.74
CA GLY A 30 -17.54 3.45 0.97
C GLY A 30 -17.62 1.92 0.99
N LYS A 31 -17.09 1.29 -0.06
CA LYS A 31 -17.00 -0.17 -0.20
C LYS A 31 -15.75 -0.59 -0.95
N ARG A 32 -15.25 -1.78 -0.59
CA ARG A 32 -14.22 -2.50 -1.35
C ARG A 32 -14.76 -2.87 -2.73
N TYR A 33 -14.03 -2.51 -3.77
CA TYR A 33 -14.37 -2.80 -5.16
C TYR A 33 -13.17 -3.38 -5.91
N VAL A 34 -13.30 -4.62 -6.39
CA VAL A 34 -12.27 -5.34 -7.18
C VAL A 34 -10.87 -5.22 -6.56
N GLY A 35 -10.80 -5.33 -5.22
CA GLY A 35 -9.55 -5.23 -4.44
C GLY A 35 -9.05 -3.81 -4.14
N GLY A 36 -9.60 -2.78 -4.77
CA GLY A 36 -9.47 -1.38 -4.36
C GLY A 36 -10.63 -0.92 -3.48
N PHE A 37 -10.77 0.40 -3.31
CA PHE A 37 -11.79 1.01 -2.47
C PHE A 37 -12.43 2.20 -3.19
N ILE A 38 -13.75 2.30 -3.12
CA ILE A 38 -14.52 3.41 -3.67
C ILE A 38 -15.37 3.99 -2.54
N GLY A 39 -15.29 5.30 -2.32
CA GLY A 39 -16.04 5.99 -1.29
C GLY A 39 -15.34 7.24 -0.79
N SER A 40 -15.78 7.70 0.38
CA SER A 40 -15.16 8.78 1.14
C SER A 40 -13.73 8.44 1.58
N GLU A 41 -12.93 9.49 1.80
CA GLU A 41 -11.56 9.39 2.29
C GLU A 41 -11.49 8.78 3.70
N ASP A 42 -12.44 9.13 4.58
CA ASP A 42 -12.52 8.57 5.93
C ASP A 42 -12.69 7.04 5.90
N ALA A 43 -13.61 6.55 5.06
CA ALA A 43 -13.85 5.11 4.94
C ALA A 43 -12.68 4.38 4.24
N LEU A 44 -11.92 5.08 3.39
CA LEU A 44 -10.68 4.57 2.80
C LEU A 44 -9.59 4.41 3.87
N SER A 45 -9.42 5.42 4.74
CA SER A 45 -8.44 5.38 5.84
C SER A 45 -8.71 4.23 6.80
N GLU A 46 -9.97 4.05 7.23
CA GLU A 46 -10.40 2.94 8.10
C GLU A 46 -10.09 1.56 7.49
N TRP A 47 -10.04 1.47 6.16
CA TRP A 47 -9.70 0.23 5.46
C TRP A 47 -8.20 0.00 5.25
N ILE A 48 -7.42 1.06 4.99
CA ILE A 48 -5.98 0.94 4.68
C ILE A 48 -5.14 0.88 5.94
N GLU A 49 -5.46 1.66 6.97
CA GLU A 49 -4.65 1.76 8.18
C GLU A 49 -4.40 0.39 8.86
N PRO A 50 -5.41 -0.49 9.06
CA PRO A 50 -5.16 -1.80 9.66
C PRO A 50 -4.23 -2.68 8.81
N LYS A 51 -4.24 -2.51 7.48
CA LYS A 51 -3.35 -3.26 6.57
C LYS A 51 -1.92 -2.79 6.69
N VAL A 52 -1.75 -1.48 6.77
CA VAL A 52 -0.44 -0.85 6.97
C VAL A 52 0.14 -1.29 8.30
N GLU A 53 -0.66 -1.37 9.36
CA GLU A 53 -0.27 -1.92 10.66
C GLU A 53 0.13 -3.39 10.55
N ASP A 54 -0.69 -4.25 9.93
CA ASP A 54 -0.39 -5.67 9.74
C ASP A 54 0.92 -5.90 8.95
N TRP A 55 1.14 -5.13 7.88
CA TRP A 55 2.36 -5.20 7.08
C TRP A 55 3.58 -4.70 7.84
N THR A 56 3.42 -3.62 8.60
CA THR A 56 4.49 -3.08 9.43
C THR A 56 4.90 -4.13 10.46
N PHE A 57 3.95 -4.71 11.19
CA PHE A 57 4.20 -5.80 12.12
C PHE A 57 4.87 -7.01 11.44
N ALA A 58 4.44 -7.39 10.24
CA ALA A 58 5.06 -8.47 9.48
C ALA A 58 6.51 -8.15 9.09
N ILE A 59 6.82 -6.90 8.72
CA ILE A 59 8.19 -6.45 8.44
C ILE A 59 9.07 -6.58 9.68
N GLU A 60 8.59 -6.17 10.86
CA GLU A 60 9.32 -6.36 12.12
C GLU A 60 9.60 -7.85 12.40
N ARG A 61 8.62 -8.73 12.15
CA ARG A 61 8.82 -10.18 12.31
C ARG A 61 9.86 -10.72 11.33
N LEU A 62 9.84 -10.25 10.08
CA LEU A 62 10.86 -10.60 9.10
C LEU A 62 12.23 -10.05 9.48
N ALA A 63 12.33 -8.85 10.06
CA ALA A 63 13.58 -8.28 10.56
C ALA A 63 14.19 -9.18 11.64
N ASN A 64 13.39 -9.65 12.60
CA ASN A 64 13.83 -10.61 13.61
C ASN A 64 14.33 -11.93 13.00
N ALA A 65 13.65 -12.43 11.97
CA ALA A 65 14.07 -13.63 11.26
C ALA A 65 15.34 -13.41 10.42
N ALA A 66 15.55 -12.20 9.89
CA ALA A 66 16.65 -11.86 9.01
C ALA A 66 18.03 -12.03 9.68
N VAL A 67 18.11 -11.83 10.99
CA VAL A 67 19.34 -12.02 11.78
C VAL A 67 19.93 -13.43 11.59
N ARG A 68 19.06 -14.46 11.53
CA ARG A 68 19.49 -15.86 11.38
C ARG A 68 19.27 -16.42 9.98
N TYR A 69 18.27 -15.91 9.27
CA TYR A 69 17.85 -16.41 7.95
C TYR A 69 17.65 -15.24 6.96
N PRO A 70 18.73 -14.49 6.63
CA PRO A 70 18.62 -13.24 5.87
C PRO A 70 18.02 -13.45 4.47
N GLN A 71 18.44 -14.49 3.76
CA GLN A 71 17.91 -14.80 2.42
C GLN A 71 16.43 -15.18 2.42
N THR A 72 15.99 -15.92 3.44
CA THR A 72 14.58 -16.30 3.59
C THR A 72 13.72 -15.08 3.91
N ALA A 73 14.18 -14.23 4.84
CA ALA A 73 13.50 -12.99 5.19
C ALA A 73 13.41 -12.02 4.00
N TYR A 74 14.52 -11.84 3.26
CA TYR A 74 14.56 -11.07 2.01
C TYR A 74 13.55 -11.56 0.97
N THR A 75 13.49 -12.88 0.77
CA THR A 75 12.54 -13.48 -0.17
C THR A 75 11.10 -13.29 0.30
N GLY A 76 10.83 -13.44 1.60
CA GLY A 76 9.52 -13.19 2.20
C GLY A 76 9.04 -11.76 2.01
N LEU A 77 9.92 -10.78 2.21
CA LEU A 77 9.61 -9.37 1.96
C LEU A 77 9.31 -9.13 0.48
N THR A 78 10.26 -9.47 -0.40
CA THR A 78 10.22 -9.07 -1.82
C THR A 78 9.20 -9.85 -2.66
N ARG A 79 8.91 -11.11 -2.33
CA ARG A 79 7.98 -11.94 -3.10
C ARG A 79 6.59 -12.08 -2.49
N SER A 80 6.41 -11.70 -1.24
CA SER A 80 5.10 -11.78 -0.57
C SER A 80 4.60 -10.38 -0.21
N LEU A 81 5.11 -9.81 0.88
CA LEU A 81 4.57 -8.56 1.44
C LEU A 81 4.61 -7.41 0.44
N GLN A 82 5.72 -7.28 -0.30
CA GLN A 82 5.88 -6.22 -1.29
C GLN A 82 4.80 -6.24 -2.37
N CYS A 83 4.35 -7.43 -2.79
CA CYS A 83 3.29 -7.54 -3.79
C CYS A 83 1.93 -7.05 -3.25
N GLU A 84 1.68 -7.16 -1.95
CA GLU A 84 0.41 -6.77 -1.34
C GLU A 84 0.21 -5.25 -1.36
N TRP A 85 1.16 -4.48 -0.82
CA TRP A 85 1.02 -3.02 -0.85
C TRP A 85 1.23 -2.44 -2.25
N GLN A 86 2.08 -3.04 -3.10
CA GLN A 86 2.21 -2.61 -4.49
C GLN A 86 0.90 -2.73 -5.26
N TYR A 87 0.08 -3.74 -4.93
CA TYR A 87 -1.25 -3.85 -5.49
C TYR A 87 -2.13 -2.67 -5.06
N ILE A 88 -2.12 -2.30 -3.76
CA ILE A 88 -2.86 -1.13 -3.27
C ILE A 88 -2.39 0.15 -3.97
N CYS A 89 -1.08 0.36 -4.09
CA CYS A 89 -0.50 1.50 -4.81
C CYS A 89 -0.98 1.64 -6.26
N ARG A 90 -1.41 0.54 -6.92
CA ARG A 90 -1.89 0.58 -8.30
C ARG A 90 -3.38 0.88 -8.43
N VAL A 91 -4.15 0.67 -7.37
CA VAL A 91 -5.62 0.76 -7.38
C VAL A 91 -6.17 1.90 -6.54
N VAL A 92 -5.36 2.46 -5.63
CA VAL A 92 -5.72 3.59 -4.77
C VAL A 92 -4.83 4.79 -5.10
N GLU A 93 -5.46 5.89 -5.49
CA GLU A 93 -4.79 7.19 -5.65
C GLU A 93 -4.39 7.76 -4.28
N GLY A 94 -3.20 8.33 -4.19
CA GLY A 94 -2.72 8.93 -2.95
C GLY A 94 -2.43 7.90 -1.84
N ALA A 95 -2.15 6.64 -2.20
CA ALA A 95 -1.83 5.60 -1.21
C ALA A 95 -0.55 5.91 -0.40
N GLU A 96 0.37 6.70 -0.97
CA GLU A 96 1.64 7.12 -0.36
C GLU A 96 1.48 7.72 1.04
N ARG A 97 0.37 8.42 1.32
CA ARG A 97 0.10 9.07 2.60
C ARG A 97 0.02 8.10 3.79
N TYR A 98 -0.24 6.82 3.52
CA TYR A 98 -0.36 5.78 4.54
C TYR A 98 0.88 4.89 4.65
N LEU A 99 1.86 5.04 3.75
CA LEU A 99 2.98 4.07 3.62
C LEU A 99 4.26 4.49 4.35
N GLU A 100 4.27 5.67 4.97
CA GLU A 100 5.41 6.13 5.79
C GLU A 100 5.80 5.13 6.91
N PRO A 101 4.86 4.50 7.65
CA PRO A 101 5.19 3.48 8.64
C PRO A 101 5.94 2.28 8.05
N LEU A 102 5.58 1.85 6.83
CA LEU A 102 6.26 0.74 6.15
C LEU A 102 7.69 1.12 5.79
N GLU A 103 7.90 2.31 5.23
CA GLU A 103 9.26 2.77 4.89
C GLU A 103 10.12 2.86 6.15
N LYS A 104 9.57 3.39 7.24
CA LYS A 104 10.26 3.45 8.53
C LYS A 104 10.66 2.06 9.03
N ALA A 105 9.75 1.09 9.04
CA ALA A 105 10.04 -0.28 9.48
C ALA A 105 11.08 -0.97 8.57
N ILE A 106 11.00 -0.74 7.25
CA ILE A 106 12.01 -1.26 6.31
C ILE A 106 13.38 -0.66 6.63
N ARG A 107 13.47 0.66 6.76
CA ARG A 107 14.73 1.39 6.94
C ARG A 107 15.36 1.18 8.31
N GLU A 108 14.57 1.23 9.37
CA GLU A 108 15.07 1.23 10.75
C GLU A 108 15.23 -0.17 11.35
N GLU A 109 14.48 -1.16 10.86
CA GLU A 109 14.49 -2.52 11.43
C GLU A 109 14.95 -3.57 10.43
N PHE A 110 14.29 -3.65 9.27
CA PHE A 110 14.53 -4.74 8.34
C PHE A 110 15.90 -4.67 7.64
N LEU A 111 16.27 -3.52 7.06
CA LEU A 111 17.54 -3.37 6.36
C LEU A 111 18.75 -3.54 7.27
N PRO A 112 18.80 -2.94 8.48
CA PRO A 112 19.90 -3.17 9.42
C PRO A 112 20.01 -4.65 9.80
N ALA A 113 18.88 -5.31 10.10
CA ALA A 113 18.88 -6.73 10.45
C ALA A 113 19.27 -7.64 9.29
N LEU A 114 18.90 -7.29 8.06
CA LEU A 114 19.24 -8.04 6.86
C LEU A 114 20.74 -7.94 6.51
N LEU A 115 21.31 -6.74 6.65
CA LEU A 115 22.71 -6.46 6.31
C LEU A 115 23.67 -6.75 7.47
N GLY A 116 23.16 -6.87 8.70
CA GLY A 116 23.97 -7.07 9.90
C GLY A 116 24.76 -5.83 10.31
N VAL A 117 24.19 -4.64 10.08
CA VAL A 117 24.80 -3.33 10.36
C VAL A 117 23.95 -2.55 11.36
N ASP A 118 24.48 -1.47 11.93
CA ASP A 118 23.68 -0.56 12.75
C ASP A 118 22.73 0.28 11.88
N LYS A 119 21.58 0.67 12.44
CA LYS A 119 20.62 1.53 11.73
C LYS A 119 21.20 2.87 11.29
N ALA A 120 22.19 3.40 12.01
CA ALA A 120 22.87 4.64 11.65
C ALA A 120 23.73 4.51 10.39
N GLU A 121 24.06 3.29 9.97
CA GLU A 121 24.81 3.02 8.72
C GLU A 121 23.89 3.02 7.49
N ILE A 122 22.55 3.02 7.67
CA ILE A 122 21.57 3.15 6.58
C ILE A 122 21.31 4.63 6.28
N ASP A 123 22.31 5.27 5.66
CA ASP A 123 22.18 6.61 5.12
C ASP A 123 21.26 6.66 3.89
N ASP A 124 20.97 7.87 3.41
CA ASP A 124 20.06 8.08 2.28
C ASP A 124 20.65 7.52 0.97
N ASP A 125 21.98 7.57 0.80
CA ASP A 125 22.66 7.06 -0.40
C ASP A 125 22.57 5.53 -0.50
N LEU A 126 22.84 4.83 0.61
CA LEU A 126 22.69 3.38 0.70
C LEU A 126 21.22 2.98 0.55
N ARG A 127 20.29 3.73 1.16
CA ARG A 127 18.86 3.48 1.03
C ARG A 127 18.39 3.59 -0.42
N ASN A 128 18.87 4.59 -1.15
CA ASN A 128 18.62 4.80 -2.57
C ASN A 128 19.24 3.69 -3.43
N LEU A 129 20.46 3.27 -3.12
CA LEU A 129 21.11 2.15 -3.81
C LEU A 129 20.31 0.85 -3.65
N ILE A 130 19.85 0.54 -2.43
CA ILE A 130 19.05 -0.64 -2.11
C ILE A 130 17.71 -0.66 -2.88
N ALA A 131 17.13 0.51 -3.14
CA ALA A 131 15.89 0.64 -3.91
C ALA A 131 16.03 0.18 -5.37
N HIS A 132 17.22 0.24 -5.94
CA HIS A 132 17.46 -0.20 -7.30
C HIS A 132 17.37 -1.72 -7.47
N SER A 133 17.18 -2.17 -8.72
CA SER A 133 17.16 -3.59 -9.03
C SER A 133 18.52 -4.27 -8.78
N VAL A 134 18.51 -5.59 -8.60
CA VAL A 134 19.74 -6.41 -8.48
C VAL A 134 20.66 -6.24 -9.68
N LYS A 135 20.12 -5.99 -10.88
CA LYS A 135 20.91 -5.73 -12.10
C LYS A 135 21.68 -4.40 -12.05
N ASN A 136 21.23 -3.48 -11.21
CA ASN A 136 21.81 -2.16 -11.00
C ASN A 136 22.57 -2.09 -9.65
N GLY A 137 22.88 -3.23 -9.03
CA GLY A 137 23.61 -3.29 -7.76
C GLY A 137 22.77 -3.06 -6.50
N GLY A 138 21.44 -2.94 -6.60
CA GLY A 138 20.53 -2.82 -5.46
C GLY A 138 19.91 -4.15 -5.01
N LEU A 139 18.88 -4.08 -4.18
CA LEU A 139 18.15 -5.24 -3.64
C LEU A 139 16.68 -5.31 -4.07
N ALA A 140 16.25 -4.42 -4.96
CA ALA A 140 14.86 -4.31 -5.40
C ALA A 140 13.86 -4.09 -4.25
N ILE A 141 14.29 -3.38 -3.19
CA ILE A 141 13.46 -2.96 -2.06
C ILE A 141 13.22 -1.44 -2.19
N PRO A 142 12.28 -1.01 -3.05
CA PRO A 142 12.00 0.40 -3.29
C PRO A 142 11.39 1.05 -2.05
N ASN A 143 11.48 2.38 -1.98
CA ASN A 143 10.70 3.15 -1.01
C ASN A 143 9.21 3.07 -1.40
N PRO A 144 8.32 2.52 -0.55
CA PRO A 144 6.90 2.36 -0.88
C PRO A 144 6.21 3.72 -1.07
N VAL A 145 6.63 4.77 -0.37
CA VAL A 145 6.07 6.13 -0.48
C VAL A 145 6.40 6.73 -1.86
N GLU A 146 7.65 6.61 -2.31
CA GLU A 146 8.08 7.13 -3.62
C GLU A 146 7.56 6.29 -4.79
N ALA A 147 7.45 4.97 -4.59
CA ALA A 147 6.99 4.06 -5.63
C ALA A 147 5.46 4.16 -5.89
N ALA A 148 4.68 4.47 -4.86
CA ALA A 148 3.22 4.51 -4.92
C ALA A 148 2.66 5.40 -6.06
N PRO A 149 3.01 6.68 -6.20
CA PRO A 149 2.47 7.53 -7.25
C PRO A 149 2.86 7.06 -8.66
N LEU A 150 4.06 6.49 -8.82
CA LEU A 150 4.53 5.93 -10.09
C LEU A 150 3.71 4.70 -10.49
N LEU A 151 3.44 3.81 -9.54
CA LEU A 151 2.66 2.60 -9.74
C LEU A 151 1.20 2.92 -10.10
N TYR A 152 0.60 3.90 -9.42
CA TYR A 152 -0.75 4.36 -9.76
C TYR A 152 -0.80 4.94 -11.18
N LYS A 153 0.11 5.86 -11.50
CA LYS A 153 0.21 6.47 -12.82
C LYS A 153 0.36 5.41 -13.93
N SER A 154 1.26 4.44 -13.76
CA SER A 154 1.43 3.35 -14.73
C SER A 154 0.16 2.50 -14.89
N SER A 155 -0.60 2.29 -13.82
CA SER A 155 -1.88 1.55 -13.85
C SER A 155 -2.95 2.30 -14.66
N VAL A 156 -3.03 3.62 -14.47
CA VAL A 156 -3.96 4.50 -15.21
C VAL A 156 -3.60 4.53 -16.69
N GLU A 157 -2.32 4.75 -17.03
CA GLU A 157 -1.84 4.77 -18.43
C GLU A 157 -2.06 3.44 -19.15
N ALA A 158 -1.92 2.31 -18.45
CA ALA A 158 -2.18 0.99 -19.03
C ALA A 158 -3.67 0.71 -19.26
N SER A 159 -4.56 1.40 -18.53
CA SER A 159 -6.01 1.21 -18.60
C SER A 159 -6.70 2.18 -19.56
N SER A 160 -6.03 3.26 -19.96
CA SER A 160 -6.51 4.18 -20.99
C SER A 160 -6.30 3.58 -22.40
N VAL A 161 -7.27 2.78 -22.86
CA VAL A 161 -7.37 2.28 -24.24
C VAL A 161 -8.53 2.94 -24.96
#